data_AF-A0A225EAQ7-F1
#
_entry.id   AF-A0A225EAQ7-F1
#
_cell.length_a   1.000
_cell.length_b   1.000
_cell.length_c   1.000
_cell.angle_alpha   90.00
_cell.angle_beta   90.00
_cell.angle_gamma   90.00
#
_symmetry.space_group_name_H-M   'P 1'
#
loop_
_entity.id
_entity.type
_entity.pdbx_description
1 polymer ?
#
loop_
_entity_poly.entity_id
_entity_poly.type
_entity_poly.pdbx_seq_one_letter_code
_entity_poly.pdbx_strand_id
1 'polypeptide(L)'
;MNGSSSPVARAWNPLFAICLGLVGFSAGGIAPAGDLPGSGGDLAANVKKLKMPGVLKIVPYIVCAAQCQKMGKEKACEQLAKIAKTVERDNGEIAILCRLLFTNKPKQRFRGPGLGEPVYYGGTKDGDWPSILFEFVDDVPLCVIHGYNLQGHPESSADYLKYCLENCDWSERQFDGINQKDIEAAFTKLWISNKWKKQLTEYERKELRFQIE
;
A
#
# COMPACT_ATOMS: atom_id res chain seq x y z
N MET A 1 -22.46 7.45 53.56
CA MET A 1 -23.71 7.80 52.86
C MET A 1 -23.77 6.96 51.59
N ASN A 2 -24.56 5.88 51.63
CA ASN A 2 -24.72 4.92 50.55
C ASN A 2 -25.86 5.41 49.64
N GLY A 3 -25.58 5.60 48.36
CA GLY A 3 -26.60 5.90 47.34
C GLY A 3 -26.57 4.83 46.26
N SER A 4 -27.43 3.83 46.39
CA SER A 4 -27.71 2.84 45.35
C SER A 4 -28.68 3.41 44.32
N SER A 5 -28.32 3.38 43.04
CA SER A 5 -29.24 3.66 41.94
C SER A 5 -29.34 2.44 41.02
N SER A 6 -30.53 1.83 41.00
CA SER A 6 -30.90 0.71 40.12
C SER A 6 -31.02 1.12 38.65
N PRO A 7 -30.83 0.19 37.70
CA PRO A 7 -30.95 0.45 36.27
C PRO A 7 -32.40 0.31 35.76
N VAL A 8 -32.80 1.22 34.88
CA VAL A 8 -34.09 1.19 34.17
C VAL A 8 -33.96 0.37 32.89
N ALA A 9 -34.68 -0.75 32.82
CA ALA A 9 -34.82 -1.58 31.62
C ALA A 9 -35.71 -0.87 30.58
N ARG A 10 -35.24 -0.75 29.33
CA ARG A 10 -36.06 -0.30 28.19
C ARG A 10 -36.53 -1.52 27.40
N ALA A 11 -37.85 -1.69 27.36
CA ALA A 11 -38.55 -2.63 26.50
C ALA A 11 -38.37 -2.25 25.02
N TRP A 12 -38.05 -3.23 24.17
CA TRP A 12 -38.04 -3.10 22.72
C TRP A 12 -39.35 -3.64 22.15
N ASN A 13 -39.97 -2.86 21.27
CA ASN A 13 -41.26 -3.08 20.65
C ASN A 13 -41.04 -3.72 19.26
N PRO A 14 -41.53 -4.93 18.95
CA PRO A 14 -41.30 -5.57 17.66
C PRO A 14 -42.55 -5.46 16.77
N LEU A 15 -42.66 -4.38 16.01
CA LEU A 15 -43.65 -4.27 14.94
C LEU A 15 -43.00 -3.51 13.79
N PHE A 16 -42.62 -4.24 12.73
CA PHE A 16 -42.79 -3.88 11.31
C PHE A 16 -42.07 -4.95 10.48
N ALA A 17 -42.75 -6.07 10.28
CA ALA A 17 -42.44 -7.00 9.20
C ALA A 17 -43.09 -6.44 7.93
N ILE A 18 -42.28 -5.93 7.00
CA ILE A 18 -42.71 -5.59 5.65
C ILE A 18 -42.04 -6.58 4.70
N CYS A 19 -42.83 -7.53 4.21
CA CYS A 19 -42.49 -8.39 3.09
C CYS A 19 -42.54 -7.55 1.80
N LEU A 20 -41.38 -7.33 1.17
CA LEU A 20 -41.27 -6.82 -0.19
C LEU A 20 -40.64 -7.89 -1.07
N GLY A 21 -41.37 -8.26 -2.12
CA GLY A 21 -41.08 -9.38 -3.00
C GLY A 21 -39.77 -9.21 -3.79
N LEU A 22 -39.01 -10.30 -3.85
CA LEU A 22 -37.86 -10.46 -4.71
C LEU A 22 -38.33 -10.70 -6.15
N VAL A 23 -38.25 -9.67 -6.98
CA VAL A 23 -38.22 -9.80 -8.43
C VAL A 23 -36.89 -10.45 -8.80
N GLY A 24 -36.96 -11.62 -9.41
CA GLY A 24 -35.80 -12.35 -9.93
C GLY A 24 -35.16 -11.60 -11.09
N PHE A 25 -34.17 -10.76 -10.79
CA PHE A 25 -33.20 -10.33 -11.79
C PHE A 25 -32.24 -11.50 -12.04
N SER A 26 -32.25 -12.00 -13.27
CA SER A 26 -31.22 -12.89 -13.78
C SER A 26 -29.86 -12.23 -13.58
N ALA A 27 -29.02 -12.89 -12.79
CA ALA A 27 -27.63 -12.53 -12.59
C ALA A 27 -26.88 -12.69 -13.92
N GLY A 28 -26.91 -11.65 -14.75
CA GLY A 28 -25.85 -11.42 -15.72
C GLY A 28 -24.58 -11.31 -14.90
N GLY A 29 -23.72 -12.33 -14.99
CA GLY A 29 -22.45 -12.38 -14.29
C GLY A 29 -21.65 -11.13 -14.62
N ILE A 30 -21.67 -10.17 -13.69
CA ILE A 30 -20.66 -9.11 -13.65
C ILE A 30 -19.36 -9.88 -13.49
N ALA A 31 -18.52 -9.89 -14.53
CA ALA A 31 -17.17 -10.40 -14.41
C ALA A 31 -16.57 -9.73 -13.17
N PRO A 32 -16.02 -10.50 -12.20
CA PRO A 32 -15.44 -9.93 -11.00
C PRO A 32 -14.47 -8.84 -11.43
N ALA A 33 -14.54 -7.67 -10.76
CA ALA A 33 -13.73 -6.51 -11.08
C ALA A 33 -12.31 -6.95 -11.44
N GLY A 34 -11.91 -6.66 -12.69
CA GLY A 34 -10.82 -7.36 -13.36
C GLY A 34 -9.57 -7.46 -12.49
N ASP A 35 -9.07 -8.69 -12.33
CA ASP A 35 -7.85 -8.97 -11.60
C ASP A 35 -6.71 -8.09 -12.11
N LEU A 36 -5.89 -7.57 -11.18
CA LEU A 36 -4.67 -6.85 -11.56
C LEU A 36 -3.77 -7.76 -12.41
N PRO A 37 -3.15 -7.23 -13.48
CA PRO A 37 -2.28 -8.02 -14.33
C PRO A 37 -1.12 -8.60 -13.52
N GLY A 38 -0.98 -9.94 -13.54
CA GLY A 38 0.13 -10.66 -12.92
C GLY A 38 -0.15 -11.40 -11.61
N SER A 39 -1.41 -11.48 -11.17
CA SER A 39 -1.82 -12.18 -9.94
C SER A 39 -1.44 -13.68 -9.87
N GLY A 40 -1.30 -14.35 -11.03
CA GLY A 40 -1.04 -15.80 -11.11
C GLY A 40 0.43 -16.25 -11.16
N GLY A 41 1.41 -15.34 -11.18
CA GLY A 41 2.84 -15.70 -11.25
C GLY A 41 3.45 -16.07 -9.89
N ASP A 42 4.57 -16.80 -9.87
CA ASP A 42 5.38 -16.97 -8.65
C ASP A 42 5.99 -15.62 -8.19
N LEU A 43 6.16 -15.43 -6.88
CA LEU A 43 6.63 -14.20 -6.26
C LEU A 43 7.97 -13.74 -6.86
N ALA A 44 8.92 -14.66 -7.09
CA ALA A 44 10.21 -14.31 -7.68
C ALA A 44 10.08 -13.73 -9.10
N ALA A 45 9.13 -14.23 -9.90
CA ALA A 45 8.87 -13.71 -11.24
C ALA A 45 8.22 -12.31 -11.19
N ASN A 46 7.34 -12.07 -10.22
CA ASN A 46 6.69 -10.77 -10.05
C ASN A 46 7.64 -9.72 -9.45
N VAL A 47 8.50 -10.10 -8.50
CA VAL A 47 9.55 -9.21 -7.97
C VAL A 47 10.50 -8.74 -9.09
N LYS A 48 10.83 -9.60 -10.06
CA LYS A 48 11.65 -9.20 -11.23
C LYS A 48 10.99 -8.16 -12.15
N LYS A 49 9.65 -8.05 -12.10
CA LYS A 49 8.88 -7.04 -12.83
C LYS A 49 8.83 -5.71 -12.08
N LEU A 50 9.18 -5.69 -10.78
CA LEU A 50 9.38 -4.43 -10.07
C LEU A 50 10.53 -3.68 -10.75
N LYS A 51 10.32 -2.39 -10.94
CA LYS A 51 11.28 -1.50 -11.60
C LYS A 51 11.34 -0.22 -10.80
N MET A 52 12.56 0.20 -10.50
CA MET A 52 12.88 1.47 -9.87
C MET A 52 13.63 2.53 -10.71
N PRO A 53 13.89 2.41 -12.04
CA PRO A 53 14.39 3.55 -12.79
C PRO A 53 13.23 4.47 -13.24
N GLY A 54 13.17 5.66 -12.64
CA GLY A 54 12.18 6.70 -12.97
C GLY A 54 10.93 6.62 -12.10
N VAL A 55 9.76 6.57 -12.72
CA VAL A 55 8.47 6.57 -12.03
C VAL A 55 8.11 5.17 -11.54
N LEU A 56 7.86 5.04 -10.24
CA LEU A 56 7.39 3.82 -9.61
C LEU A 56 5.99 3.44 -10.11
N LYS A 57 5.83 2.27 -10.72
CA LYS A 57 4.51 1.68 -11.05
C LYS A 57 3.96 0.97 -9.83
N ILE A 58 2.81 1.37 -9.28
CA ILE A 58 2.31 0.80 -8.02
C ILE A 58 1.68 -0.60 -8.16
N VAL A 59 1.06 -0.91 -9.31
CA VAL A 59 0.32 -2.16 -9.54
C VAL A 59 1.19 -3.40 -9.28
N PRO A 60 2.41 -3.51 -9.84
CA PRO A 60 3.30 -4.64 -9.54
C PRO A 60 3.62 -4.83 -8.05
N TYR A 61 3.74 -3.72 -7.29
CA TYR A 61 4.01 -3.79 -5.85
C TYR A 61 2.79 -4.27 -5.06
N ILE A 62 1.59 -3.80 -5.41
CA ILE A 62 0.33 -4.27 -4.81
C ILE A 62 0.18 -5.78 -5.03
N VAL A 63 0.42 -6.27 -6.26
CA VAL A 63 0.37 -7.70 -6.59
C VAL A 63 1.38 -8.49 -5.76
N CYS A 64 2.64 -8.04 -5.67
CA CYS A 64 3.65 -8.71 -4.85
C CYS A 64 3.30 -8.69 -3.36
N ALA A 65 2.73 -7.59 -2.86
CA ALA A 65 2.34 -7.45 -1.46
C ALA A 65 1.20 -8.41 -1.11
N ALA A 66 0.16 -8.49 -1.95
CA ALA A 66 -0.94 -9.44 -1.80
C ALA A 66 -0.43 -10.90 -1.81
N GLN A 67 0.49 -11.23 -2.71
CA GLN A 67 1.12 -12.57 -2.75
C GLN A 67 1.89 -12.89 -1.46
N CYS A 68 2.68 -11.94 -0.96
CA CYS A 68 3.39 -12.10 0.31
C CYS A 68 2.42 -12.31 1.49
N GLN A 69 1.33 -11.54 1.55
CA GLN A 69 0.31 -11.68 2.60
C GLN A 69 -0.37 -13.05 2.57
N LYS A 70 -0.72 -13.54 1.37
CA LYS A 70 -1.28 -14.88 1.20
C LYS A 70 -0.35 -16.01 1.65
N MET A 71 0.97 -15.80 1.56
CA MET A 71 1.97 -16.77 2.02
C MET A 71 2.19 -16.76 3.53
N GLY A 72 1.78 -15.68 4.22
CA GLY A 72 2.10 -15.44 5.62
C GLY A 72 3.50 -14.85 5.82
N LYS A 73 3.70 -14.17 6.95
CA LYS A 73 4.90 -13.39 7.27
C LYS A 73 6.18 -14.20 7.11
N GLU A 74 6.29 -15.36 7.77
CA GLU A 74 7.53 -16.13 7.86
C GLU A 74 7.98 -16.61 6.48
N LYS A 75 7.05 -17.21 5.73
CA LYS A 75 7.33 -17.74 4.39
C LYS A 75 7.61 -16.62 3.40
N ALA A 76 6.87 -15.52 3.45
CA ALA A 76 7.12 -14.36 2.60
C ALA A 76 8.52 -13.77 2.84
N CYS A 77 8.89 -13.56 4.11
CA CYS A 77 10.20 -13.02 4.46
C CYS A 77 11.35 -13.96 4.05
N GLU A 78 11.18 -15.27 4.20
CA GLU A 78 12.16 -16.25 3.72
C GLU A 78 12.36 -16.15 2.19
N GLN A 79 11.26 -16.05 1.43
CA GLN A 79 11.32 -15.91 -0.03
C GLN A 79 11.93 -14.58 -0.45
N LEU A 80 11.54 -13.46 0.15
CA LEU A 80 12.12 -12.15 -0.13
C LEU A 80 13.62 -12.14 0.18
N ALA A 81 14.05 -12.75 1.28
CA ALA A 81 15.47 -12.87 1.61
C ALA A 81 16.25 -13.73 0.61
N LYS A 82 15.64 -14.79 0.07
CA LYS A 82 16.23 -15.60 -1.02
C LYS A 82 16.35 -14.77 -2.30
N ILE A 83 15.28 -14.09 -2.70
CA ILE A 83 15.27 -13.26 -3.91
C ILE A 83 16.33 -12.16 -3.81
N ALA A 84 16.37 -11.42 -2.69
CA ALA A 84 17.32 -10.34 -2.46
C ALA A 84 18.79 -10.78 -2.58
N LYS A 85 19.12 -12.05 -2.29
CA LYS A 85 20.47 -12.61 -2.45
C LYS A 85 20.81 -13.03 -3.88
N THR A 86 19.81 -13.27 -4.71
CA THR A 86 19.98 -13.77 -6.09
C THR A 86 19.97 -12.68 -7.15
N VAL A 87 19.47 -11.48 -6.81
CA VAL A 87 19.38 -10.36 -7.74
C VAL A 87 20.76 -9.69 -7.79
N GLU A 88 21.41 -9.73 -8.96
CA GLU A 88 22.74 -9.12 -9.16
C GLU A 88 22.75 -7.60 -8.90
N ARG A 89 21.62 -6.93 -9.14
CA ARG A 89 21.42 -5.49 -8.87
C ARG A 89 20.00 -5.25 -8.40
N ASP A 90 19.88 -4.98 -7.12
CA ASP A 90 18.65 -4.56 -6.48
C ASP A 90 18.71 -3.04 -6.31
N ASN A 91 17.78 -2.32 -6.96
CA ASN A 91 17.72 -0.87 -6.89
C ASN A 91 16.83 -0.39 -5.72
N GLY A 92 16.45 -1.29 -4.81
CA GLY A 92 15.56 -1.01 -3.69
C GLY A 92 14.14 -1.52 -3.90
N GLU A 93 13.87 -2.31 -4.94
CA GLU A 93 12.52 -2.81 -5.23
C GLU A 93 11.94 -3.60 -4.05
N ILE A 94 12.73 -4.50 -3.44
CA ILE A 94 12.30 -5.25 -2.26
C ILE A 94 12.19 -4.32 -1.03
N ALA A 95 13.08 -3.33 -0.90
CA ALA A 95 13.01 -2.36 0.18
C ALA A 95 11.71 -1.55 0.15
N ILE A 96 11.27 -1.14 -1.05
CA ILE A 96 9.96 -0.51 -1.26
C ILE A 96 8.82 -1.48 -0.96
N LEU A 97 8.90 -2.73 -1.42
CA LEU A 97 7.89 -3.74 -1.10
C LEU A 97 7.77 -3.94 0.44
N CYS A 98 8.88 -3.89 1.18
CA CYS A 98 8.85 -3.93 2.64
C CYS A 98 8.06 -2.78 3.26
N ARG A 99 8.01 -1.59 2.63
CA ARG A 99 7.20 -0.46 3.10
C ARG A 99 5.68 -0.71 3.01
N LEU A 100 5.26 -1.66 2.18
CA LEU A 100 3.86 -2.11 2.12
C LEU A 100 3.56 -3.23 3.12
N LEU A 101 4.53 -4.12 3.32
CA LEU A 101 4.38 -5.34 4.14
C LEU A 101 4.59 -5.11 5.64
N PHE A 102 5.29 -4.04 6.01
CA PHE A 102 5.61 -3.75 7.41
C PHE A 102 5.05 -2.39 7.84
N THR A 103 4.83 -2.24 9.15
CA THR A 103 4.43 -0.99 9.80
C THR A 103 5.32 -0.72 11.02
N ASN A 104 5.36 0.51 11.51
CA ASN A 104 6.07 0.79 12.76
C ASN A 104 5.41 0.08 13.95
N LYS A 105 6.26 -0.36 14.88
CA LYS A 105 5.85 -0.64 16.25
C LYS A 105 5.31 0.62 16.94
N PRO A 106 4.41 0.50 17.93
CA PRO A 106 3.94 1.64 18.69
C PRO A 106 5.10 2.48 19.25
N LYS A 107 5.03 3.80 19.07
CA LYS A 107 6.03 4.79 19.53
C LYS A 107 7.41 4.69 18.85
N GLN A 108 7.56 3.86 17.81
CA GLN A 108 8.78 3.82 17.00
C GLN A 108 8.58 4.53 15.66
N ARG A 109 9.67 5.11 15.13
CA ARG A 109 9.69 5.69 13.78
C ARG A 109 9.96 4.58 12.77
N PHE A 110 9.17 4.51 11.71
CA PHE A 110 9.48 3.62 10.58
C PHE A 110 10.46 4.31 9.62
N ARG A 111 11.77 4.08 9.81
CA ARG A 111 12.83 4.67 8.97
C ARG A 111 12.60 4.30 7.49
N GLY A 112 12.75 5.27 6.58
CA GLY A 112 12.79 4.99 5.14
C GLY A 112 14.04 4.20 4.74
N PRO A 113 14.01 3.47 3.61
CA PRO A 113 15.19 2.77 3.11
C PRO A 113 16.26 3.78 2.67
N GLY A 114 17.53 3.42 2.83
CA GLY A 114 18.68 4.25 2.47
C GLY A 114 18.93 4.32 0.95
N LEU A 115 17.93 4.73 0.16
CA LEU A 115 17.98 4.78 -1.31
C LEU A 115 18.41 6.15 -1.86
N GLY A 116 18.83 7.07 -0.98
CA GLY A 116 19.08 8.47 -1.29
C GLY A 116 18.07 9.40 -0.62
N GLU A 117 18.14 10.69 -0.93
CA GLU A 117 17.18 11.68 -0.42
C GLU A 117 15.92 11.69 -1.32
N PRO A 118 14.73 11.38 -0.79
CA PRO A 118 13.50 11.34 -1.59
C PRO A 118 13.14 12.72 -2.14
N VAL A 119 12.74 12.77 -3.42
CA VAL A 119 12.24 13.99 -4.07
C VAL A 119 10.71 13.89 -4.17
N TYR A 120 10.00 14.78 -3.48
CA TYR A 120 8.55 14.72 -3.33
C TYR A 120 7.81 15.60 -4.33
N TYR A 121 6.60 15.18 -4.70
CA TYR A 121 5.70 15.98 -5.52
C TYR A 121 5.13 17.19 -4.77
N GLY A 122 4.76 18.24 -5.51
CA GLY A 122 3.92 19.34 -5.03
C GLY A 122 4.58 20.18 -3.94
N GLY A 123 5.91 20.21 -3.91
CA GLY A 123 6.69 20.90 -2.88
C GLY A 123 6.48 20.38 -1.46
N THR A 124 6.04 19.14 -1.31
CA THR A 124 5.92 18.47 -0.01
C THR A 124 7.29 17.93 0.46
N LYS A 125 7.36 17.41 1.68
CA LYS A 125 8.58 16.84 2.28
C LYS A 125 8.27 15.70 3.25
N ASP A 126 9.30 15.06 3.82
CA ASP A 126 9.18 13.90 4.73
C ASP A 126 8.12 14.08 5.84
N GLY A 127 8.05 15.25 6.46
CA GLY A 127 7.09 15.54 7.53
C GLY A 127 5.64 15.80 7.08
N ASP A 128 5.38 15.92 5.78
CA ASP A 128 4.01 16.11 5.26
C ASP A 128 3.26 14.78 5.08
N TRP A 129 3.99 13.65 5.07
CA TRP A 129 3.43 12.33 4.80
C TRP A 129 3.66 11.39 5.99
N PRO A 130 2.60 10.80 6.58
CA PRO A 130 2.73 9.96 7.76
C PRO A 130 3.54 8.68 7.47
N SER A 131 3.43 8.18 6.25
CA SER A 131 4.17 7.03 5.74
C SER A 131 5.11 7.49 4.64
N ILE A 132 6.40 7.60 4.96
CA ILE A 132 7.46 7.89 3.98
C ILE A 132 7.28 6.94 2.78
N LEU A 133 7.36 7.49 1.56
CA LEU A 133 7.13 6.87 0.24
C LEU A 133 5.67 6.80 -0.25
N PHE A 134 4.72 6.45 0.61
CA PHE A 134 3.34 6.18 0.20
C PHE A 134 2.32 6.98 0.99
N GLU A 135 1.37 7.60 0.29
CA GLU A 135 0.10 8.00 0.87
C GLU A 135 -0.92 6.88 0.64
N PHE A 136 -1.66 6.50 1.68
CA PHE A 136 -2.71 5.50 1.59
C PHE A 136 -4.06 6.19 1.46
N VAL A 137 -4.67 6.15 0.28
CA VAL A 137 -5.99 6.72 0.01
C VAL A 137 -6.98 5.59 -0.19
N ASP A 138 -7.95 5.46 0.71
CA ASP A 138 -8.86 4.30 0.79
C ASP A 138 -8.10 2.96 0.75
N ASP A 139 -7.04 2.88 1.56
CA ASP A 139 -6.12 1.72 1.65
C ASP A 139 -5.29 1.40 0.39
N VAL A 140 -5.45 2.16 -0.70
CA VAL A 140 -4.59 2.06 -1.89
C VAL A 140 -3.28 2.83 -1.67
N PRO A 141 -2.10 2.19 -1.78
CA PRO A 141 -0.81 2.88 -1.68
C PRO A 141 -0.51 3.65 -2.97
N LEU A 142 -0.31 4.97 -2.85
CA LEU A 142 0.10 5.84 -3.94
C LEU A 142 1.45 6.49 -3.61
N CYS A 143 2.39 6.42 -4.54
CA CYS A 143 3.73 6.95 -4.39
C CYS A 143 3.69 8.48 -4.40
N VAL A 144 4.21 9.10 -3.33
CA VAL A 144 4.27 10.57 -3.17
C VAL A 144 5.63 11.17 -3.48
N ILE A 145 6.57 10.32 -3.92
CA ILE A 145 7.88 10.73 -4.41
C ILE A 145 8.02 10.39 -5.89
N HIS A 146 8.90 11.10 -6.58
CA HIS A 146 9.14 10.94 -8.01
C HIS A 146 10.59 10.57 -8.35
N GLY A 147 11.40 10.38 -7.31
CA GLY A 147 12.77 9.92 -7.44
C GLY A 147 13.53 10.06 -6.15
N TYR A 148 14.83 9.77 -6.23
CA TYR A 148 15.78 9.97 -5.16
C TYR A 148 16.97 10.77 -5.69
N ASN A 149 17.41 11.76 -4.92
CA ASN A 149 18.72 12.36 -5.08
C ASN A 149 19.74 11.39 -4.50
N LEU A 150 20.50 10.75 -5.40
CA LEU A 150 21.46 9.72 -5.01
C LEU A 150 22.73 10.37 -4.46
N GLN A 151 23.10 10.00 -3.24
CA GLN A 151 24.40 10.31 -2.65
C GLN A 151 24.93 9.05 -1.94
N GLY A 152 26.11 8.59 -2.36
CA GLY A 152 26.73 7.38 -1.79
C GLY A 152 26.17 6.08 -2.37
N HIS A 153 26.28 5.00 -1.58
CA HIS A 153 25.82 3.66 -1.96
C HIS A 153 24.42 3.40 -1.38
N PRO A 154 23.45 2.97 -2.20
CA PRO A 154 22.13 2.65 -1.70
C PRO A 154 22.20 1.45 -0.74
N GLU A 155 21.37 1.49 0.31
CA GLU A 155 21.14 0.35 1.20
C GLU A 155 20.60 -0.84 0.39
N SER A 156 21.16 -2.03 0.63
CA SER A 156 20.67 -3.25 -0.02
C SER A 156 19.27 -3.61 0.50
N SER A 157 18.38 -4.17 -0.33
CA SER A 157 17.08 -4.59 0.20
C SER A 157 17.19 -5.77 1.16
N ALA A 158 18.27 -6.55 1.12
CA ALA A 158 18.52 -7.59 2.12
C ALA A 158 18.73 -6.97 3.51
N ASP A 159 19.51 -5.89 3.60
CA ASP A 159 19.72 -5.14 4.84
C ASP A 159 18.44 -4.44 5.31
N TYR A 160 17.69 -3.84 4.38
CA TYR A 160 16.44 -3.18 4.74
C TYR A 160 15.35 -4.17 5.18
N LEU A 161 15.25 -5.34 4.56
CA LEU A 161 14.36 -6.43 4.99
C LEU A 161 14.75 -6.90 6.40
N LYS A 162 16.05 -7.06 6.67
CA LYS A 162 16.54 -7.39 8.01
C LYS A 162 16.14 -6.33 9.03
N TYR A 163 16.32 -5.05 8.71
CA TYR A 163 15.85 -3.95 9.55
C TYR A 163 14.35 -4.06 9.87
N CYS A 164 13.52 -4.33 8.86
CA CYS A 164 12.07 -4.47 9.04
C CYS A 164 11.72 -5.66 9.95
N LEU A 165 12.39 -6.81 9.80
CA LEU A 165 12.18 -7.97 10.65
C LEU A 165 12.48 -7.69 12.14
N GLU A 166 13.51 -6.89 12.41
CA GLU A 166 13.95 -6.58 13.78
C GLU A 166 13.10 -5.46 14.41
N ASN A 167 12.71 -4.45 13.63
CA ASN A 167 12.21 -3.17 14.15
C ASN A 167 10.74 -2.88 13.82
N CYS A 168 10.11 -3.66 12.94
CA CYS A 168 8.75 -3.39 12.47
C CYS A 168 7.78 -4.52 12.84
N ASP A 169 6.49 -4.20 12.77
CA ASP A 169 5.42 -5.18 12.83
C ASP A 169 4.95 -5.51 11.41
N TRP A 170 4.35 -6.69 11.24
CA TRP A 170 3.75 -7.06 9.96
C TRP A 170 2.46 -6.26 9.75
N SER A 171 2.26 -5.71 8.56
CA SER A 171 1.11 -4.88 8.24
C SER A 171 -0.18 -5.73 8.21
N GLU A 172 -1.23 -5.23 8.85
CA GLU A 172 -2.58 -5.82 8.79
C GLU A 172 -3.40 -5.35 7.59
N ARG A 173 -2.94 -4.32 6.86
CA ARG A 173 -3.62 -3.82 5.65
C ARG A 173 -3.74 -4.94 4.64
N GLN A 174 -4.87 -5.08 3.96
CA GLN A 174 -5.04 -6.12 2.94
C GLN A 174 -4.84 -5.52 1.55
N PHE A 175 -3.96 -6.12 0.75
CA PHE A 175 -3.78 -5.73 -0.65
C PHE A 175 -4.54 -6.65 -1.62
N ASP A 176 -5.08 -7.75 -1.12
CA ASP A 176 -5.95 -8.62 -1.90
C ASP A 176 -7.28 -7.91 -2.21
N GLY A 177 -7.74 -8.01 -3.45
CA GLY A 177 -8.98 -7.39 -3.91
C GLY A 177 -8.88 -5.94 -4.38
N ILE A 178 -7.74 -5.25 -4.20
CA ILE A 178 -7.50 -3.94 -4.83
C ILE A 178 -7.47 -4.14 -6.34
N ASN A 179 -8.37 -3.48 -7.07
CA ASN A 179 -8.43 -3.52 -8.53
C ASN A 179 -8.10 -2.16 -9.17
N GLN A 180 -8.03 -2.11 -10.49
CA GLN A 180 -7.67 -0.89 -11.24
C GLN A 180 -8.62 0.28 -10.95
N LYS A 181 -9.92 0.01 -10.75
CA LYS A 181 -10.91 1.06 -10.46
C LYS A 181 -10.67 1.69 -9.09
N ASP A 182 -10.29 0.90 -8.10
CA ASP A 182 -9.94 1.40 -6.76
C ASP A 182 -8.71 2.30 -6.84
N ILE A 183 -7.71 1.88 -7.63
CA ILE A 183 -6.50 2.65 -7.89
C ILE A 183 -6.80 3.99 -8.55
N GLU A 184 -7.64 4.01 -9.59
CA GLU A 184 -8.04 5.24 -10.28
C GLU A 184 -8.85 6.19 -9.38
N ALA A 185 -9.72 5.63 -8.53
CA ALA A 185 -10.51 6.39 -7.56
C ALA A 185 -9.60 7.03 -6.49
N ALA A 186 -8.68 6.24 -5.91
CA ALA A 186 -7.70 6.70 -4.95
C ALA A 186 -6.78 7.78 -5.56
N PHE A 187 -6.31 7.57 -6.79
CA PHE A 187 -5.50 8.53 -7.52
C PHE A 187 -6.24 9.86 -7.72
N THR A 188 -7.51 9.81 -8.13
CA THR A 188 -8.32 11.01 -8.33
C THR A 188 -8.46 11.82 -7.04
N LYS A 189 -8.68 11.14 -5.90
CA LYS A 189 -8.74 11.75 -4.57
C LYS A 189 -7.40 12.39 -4.16
N LEU A 190 -6.28 11.70 -4.39
CA LEU A 190 -4.95 12.24 -4.12
C LEU A 190 -4.64 13.46 -5.00
N TRP A 191 -5.01 13.40 -6.28
CA TRP A 191 -4.77 14.47 -7.25
C TRP A 191 -5.42 15.81 -6.87
N ILE A 192 -6.66 15.77 -6.39
CA ILE A 192 -7.41 16.98 -5.96
C ILE A 192 -7.18 17.34 -4.49
N SER A 193 -6.32 16.59 -3.78
CA SER A 193 -6.07 16.80 -2.37
C SER A 193 -5.44 18.16 -2.08
N ASN A 194 -5.83 18.77 -0.96
CA ASN A 194 -5.19 19.98 -0.42
C ASN A 194 -3.89 19.68 0.35
N LYS A 195 -3.42 18.42 0.37
CA LYS A 195 -2.15 18.03 1.01
C LYS A 195 -0.92 18.60 0.29
N TRP A 196 -1.02 18.86 -1.01
CA TRP A 196 0.05 19.49 -1.79
C TRP A 196 0.33 20.92 -1.30
N LYS A 197 1.61 21.29 -1.13
CA LYS A 197 1.98 22.65 -0.73
C LYS A 197 1.96 23.63 -1.89
N LYS A 198 2.15 23.12 -3.11
CA LYS A 198 2.11 23.86 -4.37
C LYS A 198 1.28 23.08 -5.37
N GLN A 199 0.74 23.79 -6.36
CA GLN A 199 0.07 23.15 -7.48
C GLN A 199 1.08 22.24 -8.20
N LEU A 200 0.69 20.99 -8.46
CA LEU A 200 1.49 20.06 -9.24
C LEU A 200 1.73 20.64 -10.64
N THR A 201 2.99 20.64 -11.06
CA THR A 201 3.40 20.99 -12.42
C THR A 201 2.87 19.97 -13.42
N GLU A 202 2.87 20.29 -14.72
CA GLU A 202 2.47 19.36 -15.76
C GLU A 202 3.32 18.08 -15.78
N TYR A 203 4.63 18.23 -15.52
CA TYR A 203 5.57 17.12 -15.42
C TYR A 203 5.21 16.19 -14.25
N GLU A 204 5.08 16.74 -13.04
CA GLU A 204 4.71 15.96 -11.84
C GLU A 204 3.37 15.27 -12.00
N ARG A 205 2.41 15.95 -12.62
CA ARG A 205 1.09 15.38 -12.97
C ARG A 205 1.21 14.16 -13.87
N LYS A 206 2.04 14.26 -14.92
CA LYS A 206 2.28 13.16 -15.85
C LYS A 206 2.96 11.98 -15.16
N GLU A 207 3.98 12.23 -14.34
CA GLU A 207 4.65 11.17 -13.58
C GLU A 207 3.73 10.52 -12.55
N LEU A 208 3.00 11.33 -11.77
CA LEU A 208 2.05 10.82 -10.79
C LEU A 208 0.98 9.97 -11.48
N ARG A 209 0.51 10.34 -12.68
CA ARG A 209 -0.45 9.53 -13.46
C ARG A 209 0.19 8.23 -13.96
N PHE A 210 1.43 8.30 -14.42
CA PHE A 210 2.13 7.13 -14.95
C PHE A 210 2.28 6.03 -13.88
N GLN A 211 2.23 6.31 -12.58
CA GLN A 211 2.31 5.26 -11.56
C GLN A 211 1.17 4.23 -11.60
N ILE A 212 0.00 4.61 -12.14
CA ILE A 212 -1.23 3.79 -12.16
C ILE A 212 -1.55 3.17 -13.53
N GLU A 213 -0.72 3.46 -14.55
CA GLU A 213 -0.82 2.92 -15.91
C GLU A 213 -0.04 1.61 -16.06
#